data_AF-A0A1F5JDQ6-F1
#
_entry.id   AF-A0A1F5JDQ6-F1
#
_cell.length_a   1.000
_cell.length_b   1.000
_cell.length_c   1.000
_cell.angle_alpha   90.00
_cell.angle_beta   90.00
_cell.angle_gamma   90.00
#
_symmetry.space_group_name_H-M   'P 1'
#
loop_
_entity.id
_entity.type
_entity.pdbx_description
1 polymer ?
#
loop_
_entity_poly.entity_id
_entity_poly.type
_entity_poly.pdbx_seq_one_letter_code
_entity_poly.pdbx_strand_id
1 'polypeptide(L)' 'MSIIVRANPGDSTDAVIRKFQKKVVAEGLVQEIRDRSVYKKPSQKRQEYLAERRRKIMRARRYSS' A
#
# COMPACT_ATOMS: atom_id res chain seq x y z
N MET A 1 -9.60 0.24 -12.29
CA MET A 1 -8.13 0.26 -12.31
C MET A 1 -7.65 -1.17 -12.46
N SER A 2 -6.81 -1.48 -13.44
CA SER A 2 -6.27 -2.83 -13.66
C SER A 2 -4.75 -2.79 -13.49
N ILE A 3 -4.24 -3.66 -12.61
CA ILE A 3 -2.79 -3.81 -12.39
C ILE A 3 -2.26 -4.80 -13.42
N ILE A 4 -1.46 -4.31 -14.36
CA ILE A 4 -0.86 -5.13 -15.42
C ILE A 4 0.63 -5.32 -15.14
N VAL A 5 1.07 -6.58 -15.14
CA VAL A 5 2.49 -6.97 -15.10
C VAL A 5 2.77 -7.86 -16.30
N ARG A 6 3.80 -7.49 -17.07
CA ARG A 6 4.29 -8.27 -18.20
C ARG A 6 5.54 -9.02 -17.77
N ALA A 7 5.63 -10.30 -18.11
CA ALA A 7 6.83 -11.10 -17.89
C ALA A 7 7.85 -10.82 -19.00
N ASN A 8 9.12 -10.72 -18.64
CA ASN A 8 10.22 -10.60 -19.59
C ASN A 8 10.88 -11.97 -19.83
N PRO A 9 11.56 -12.19 -20.98
CA PRO A 9 12.37 -13.37 -21.19
C PRO A 9 13.44 -13.48 -20.09
N GLY A 10 13.42 -14.57 -19.32
CA GLY A 10 14.34 -14.80 -18.19
C GLY A 10 13.79 -14.47 -16.80
N ASP A 11 12.59 -13.89 -16.68
CA ASP A 11 11.92 -13.78 -15.38
C ASP A 11 11.41 -15.15 -14.93
N SER A 12 11.68 -15.53 -13.67
CA SER A 12 10.99 -16.64 -13.04
C SER A 12 9.54 -16.28 -12.70
N THR A 13 8.67 -17.27 -12.58
CA THR A 13 7.27 -17.08 -12.17
C THR A 13 7.17 -16.31 -10.85
N ASP A 14 8.00 -16.65 -9.87
CA ASP A 14 8.04 -15.97 -8.58
C ASP A 14 8.44 -14.49 -8.69
N ALA A 15 9.38 -14.17 -9.58
CA ALA A 15 9.78 -12.79 -9.83
C ALA A 15 8.62 -11.95 -10.36
N VAL A 16 7.80 -12.51 -11.26
CA VAL A 16 6.60 -11.85 -11.80
C VAL A 16 5.54 -11.66 -10.73
N ILE A 17 5.27 -12.68 -9.90
CA ILE A 17 4.33 -12.59 -8.76
C ILE A 17 4.77 -11.49 -7.79
N ARG A 18 6.07 -11.44 -7.46
CA ARG A 18 6.60 -10.40 -6.56
C ARG A 18 6.49 -9.00 -7.15
N LYS A 19 6.71 -8.84 -8.46
CA LYS A 19 6.49 -7.55 -9.17
C LYS A 19 5.02 -7.13 -9.08
N PHE A 20 4.08 -8.07 -9.25
CA PHE A 20 2.66 -7.81 -9.09
C PHE A 20 2.29 -7.40 -7.67
N GLN A 21 2.73 -8.16 -6.66
CA GLN A 21 2.50 -7.82 -5.26
C GLN A 21 3.02 -6.42 -4.91
N LYS A 22 4.22 -6.06 -5.40
CA LYS A 22 4.76 -4.71 -5.23
C LYS A 22 3.87 -3.63 -5.85
N LYS A 23 3.35 -3.85 -7.07
CA LYS A 23 2.43 -2.90 -7.71
C LYS A 23 1.12 -2.77 -6.93
N VAL A 24 0.54 -3.88 -6.46
CA VAL A 24 -0.68 -3.89 -5.63
C VAL A 24 -0.51 -3.06 -4.35
N VAL A 25 0.64 -3.20 -3.69
CA VAL A 25 0.96 -2.42 -2.49
C VAL A 25 1.20 -0.96 -2.84
N ALA A 26 1.93 -0.67 -3.92
CA ALA A 26 2.24 0.70 -4.35
C ALA A 26 0.98 1.49 -4.74
N GLU A 27 0.01 0.84 -5.39
CA GLU A 27 -1.27 1.45 -5.73
C GLU A 27 -2.21 1.59 -4.51
N GLY A 28 -1.88 0.98 -3.37
CA GLY A 28 -2.69 1.07 -2.15
C GLY A 28 -4.02 0.31 -2.23
N LEU A 29 -4.20 -0.55 -3.24
CA LEU A 29 -5.47 -1.23 -3.53
C LEU A 29 -6.00 -2.02 -2.32
N VAL A 30 -5.11 -2.68 -1.57
CA VAL A 30 -5.49 -3.46 -0.38
C VAL A 30 -6.11 -2.57 0.70
N GLN A 31 -5.51 -1.41 0.93
CA GLN A 31 -6.00 -0.44 1.92
C GLN A 31 -7.33 0.15 1.47
N GLU A 32 -7.46 0.48 0.19
CA GLU A 32 -8.69 1.00 -0.40
C GLU A 32 -9.86 0.01 -0.25
N ILE A 33 -9.66 -1.27 -0.60
CA ILE A 33 -10.70 -2.30 -0.44
C ILE A 33 -11.12 -2.40 1.03
N ARG A 34 -10.17 -2.36 1.96
CA ARG A 34 -10.45 -2.40 3.40
C ARG A 34 -11.26 -1.19 3.86
N ASP A 35 -10.91 0.00 3.40
CA ASP A 35 -11.61 1.24 3.77
C ASP A 35 -13.00 1.35 3.13
N ARG A 36 -13.22 0.71 1.98
CA ARG A 36 -14.53 0.60 1.33
C ARG A 36 -15.41 -0.51 1.93
N SER A 37 -14.82 -1.54 2.54
CA SER A 37 -15.56 -2.68 3.09
C SER A 37 -16.47 -2.33 4.27
N VAL A 38 -16.19 -1.23 4.97
CA VAL A 38 -16.95 -0.79 6.16
C VAL A 38 -17.17 0.71 6.13
N TYR A 39 -18.37 1.16 6.48
CA TYR A 39 -18.62 2.58 6.67
C TYR A 39 -17.88 3.10 7.91
N LYS A 40 -17.04 4.12 7.70
CA LYS A 40 -16.37 4.88 8.76
C LYS A 40 -16.85 6.33 8.75
N LYS A 41 -17.13 6.88 9.93
CA LYS A 41 -17.49 8.30 10.06
C LYS A 41 -16.34 9.19 9.57
N PRO A 42 -16.61 10.40 9.03
CA PRO A 42 -15.55 11.31 8.56
C PRO A 42 -14.50 11.64 9.63
N SER A 43 -14.92 11.76 10.89
CA SER A 43 -14.03 11.99 12.03
C SER A 43 -13.04 10.85 12.26
N GLN A 44 -13.51 9.59 12.16
CA GLN A 44 -12.68 8.40 12.30
C GLN A 44 -11.64 8.31 11.16
N LYS A 45 -12.06 8.58 9.93
CA LYS A 45 -11.15 8.65 8.77
C LYS A 45 -10.05 9.68 8.97
N ARG A 46 -10.40 10.88 9.47
CA ARG A 46 -9.43 11.95 9.78
C ARG A 46 -8.46 11.54 10.89
N GLN A 47 -8.95 10.87 11.93
CA GLN A 47 -8.12 10.39 13.04
C GLN A 47 -7.10 9.34 12.57
N GLU A 48 -7.54 8.37 11.76
CA GLU A 48 -6.68 7.32 11.18
C GLU A 48 -5.58 7.93 10.30
N TYR A 49 -5.95 8.86 9.41
CA TYR A 49 -5.00 9.56 8.54
C TYR A 49 -3.90 10.29 9.34
N LEU A 50 -4.29 11.04 10.39
CA LEU A 50 -3.34 11.74 11.25
C LEU A 50 -2.42 10.77 12.01
N ALA A 51 -2.98 9.65 12.50
CA ALA A 51 -2.19 8.62 13.17
C ALA A 51 -1.19 7.96 12.22
N GLU A 52 -1.59 7.65 10.98
CA GLU A 52 -0.69 7.09 9.97
C GLU A 52 0.42 8.08 9.58
N ARG A 53 0.08 9.36 9.38
CA ARG A 53 1.06 10.41 9.09
C ARG A 53 2.09 10.56 10.22
N ARG A 54 1.64 10.56 11.49
CA ARG A 54 2.55 10.56 12.65
C ARG A 54 3.46 9.33 12.66
N ARG A 55 2.93 8.14 12.41
CA ARG A 55 3.72 6.90 12.33
C ARG A 55 4.81 6.97 11.24
N LYS A 56 4.49 7.53 10.07
CA LYS A 56 5.47 7.70 8.96
C LYS A 56 6.61 8.65 9.36
N ILE A 57 6.29 9.79 9.97
CA ILE A 57 7.29 10.77 10.44
C ILE A 57 8.21 10.14 11.50
N MET A 58 7.64 9.45 12.49
CA MET A 58 8.43 8.81 13.56
C MET A 58 9.34 7.70 13.03
N ARG A 59 8.87 6.92 12.05
CA ARG A 59 9.70 5.91 11.37
C ARG A 59 10.87 6.56 10.63
N ALA A 60 10.62 7.61 9.85
CA ALA A 60 11.67 8.31 9.12
C ALA A 60 12.76 8.85 10.06
N ARG A 61 12.34 9.46 11.18
CA ARG A 61 13.27 9.96 12.22
C ARG A 61 14.14 8.87 12.82
N ARG A 62 13.60 7.67 13.04
CA ARG A 62 14.35 6.54 13.58
C ARG A 62 15.45 6.02 12.64
N TYR A 63 15.25 6.12 11.34
CA TYR A 63 16.27 5.71 10.35
C TYR A 63 17.32 6.80 10.07
N SER A 64 17.07 8.04 10.48
CA SER A 64 18.01 9.16 10.34
C SER A 64 18.88 9.40 11.60
N SER A 65 18.78 8.55 12.61
CA SER A 65 19.57 8.56 13.85
C SER A 65 20.43 7.31 13.90
#